data_AF-Q2N8I3-F1
#
_entry.id   AF-Q2N8I3-F1
#
_cell.length_a   1.000
_cell.length_b   1.000
_cell.length_c   1.000
_cell.angle_alpha   90.00
_cell.angle_beta   90.00
_cell.angle_gamma   90.00
#
_symmetry.space_group_name_H-M   'P 1'
#
loop_
_entity.id
_entity.type
_entity.pdbx_description
1 polymer ?
#
loop_
_entity_poly.entity_id
_entity_poly.type
_entity_poly.pdbx_seq_one_letter_code
_entity_poly.pdbx_strand_id
1 'polypeptide(L)'
;MVRKAIRKRATLRKDVHEAEAGLPEARSDGDVPGPSPDPATNLIMADIAMRAGSYVLRDVVERTMLKGSYSDGTARKIIQNRSLKQTVASVAIAKFATRSVPGAAIVGGGILVKALFDKSQQRRARLRGRKKLAEQAQEES
;
A
#
# COMPACT_ATOMS: atom_id res chain seq x y z
N MET A 1 -33.87 -6.21 -36.59
CA MET A 1 -32.86 -6.09 -35.50
C MET A 1 -31.40 -6.25 -35.97
N VAL A 2 -31.07 -7.17 -36.88
CA VAL A 2 -29.69 -7.48 -37.33
C VAL A 2 -28.91 -6.28 -37.90
N ARG A 3 -29.55 -5.39 -38.66
CA ARG A 3 -28.91 -4.19 -39.26
C ARG A 3 -28.39 -3.16 -38.24
N LYS A 4 -28.92 -3.15 -37.00
CA LYS A 4 -28.47 -2.24 -35.94
C LYS A 4 -27.20 -2.78 -35.26
N ALA A 5 -27.11 -4.11 -35.12
CA ALA A 5 -25.93 -4.78 -34.56
C ALA A 5 -24.70 -4.65 -35.49
N ILE A 6 -24.90 -4.78 -36.81
CA ILE A 6 -23.82 -4.62 -37.80
C ILE A 6 -23.27 -3.19 -37.80
N ARG A 7 -24.16 -2.18 -37.80
CA ARG A 7 -23.74 -0.77 -37.72
C ARG A 7 -22.99 -0.46 -36.42
N LYS A 8 -23.46 -0.96 -35.28
CA LYS A 8 -22.79 -0.78 -33.99
C LYS A 8 -21.40 -1.42 -33.97
N ARG A 9 -21.22 -2.56 -34.63
CA ARG A 9 -19.91 -3.22 -34.77
C ARG A 9 -18.96 -2.45 -35.69
N ALA A 10 -19.48 -1.84 -36.75
CA ALA A 10 -18.69 -1.02 -37.68
C ALA A 10 -18.21 0.28 -37.01
N THR A 11 -19.05 0.95 -36.22
CA THR A 11 -18.65 2.15 -35.47
C THR A 11 -17.62 1.79 -34.40
N LEU A 12 -17.86 0.74 -33.61
CA LEU A 12 -16.88 0.26 -32.61
C LEU A 12 -15.51 -0.03 -33.21
N ARG A 13 -15.45 -0.64 -34.40
CA ARG A 13 -14.17 -0.90 -35.08
C ARG A 13 -13.48 0.38 -35.53
N LYS A 14 -14.25 1.38 -35.95
CA LYS A 14 -13.74 2.67 -36.40
C LYS A 14 -13.20 3.47 -35.21
N ASP A 15 -13.93 3.49 -34.11
CA ASP A 15 -13.55 4.15 -32.86
C ASP A 15 -12.26 3.55 -32.27
N VAL A 16 -12.07 2.22 -32.39
CA VAL A 16 -10.84 1.54 -31.94
C VAL A 16 -9.64 1.89 -32.83
N HIS A 17 -9.82 1.96 -34.15
CA HIS A 17 -8.74 2.39 -35.05
C HIS A 17 -8.40 3.89 -34.89
N GLU A 18 -9.38 4.73 -34.59
CA GLU A 18 -9.17 6.15 -34.32
C GLU A 18 -8.48 6.38 -32.96
N ALA A 19 -8.78 5.52 -31.98
CA ALA A 19 -8.07 5.48 -30.70
C ALA A 19 -6.62 4.99 -30.83
N GLU A 20 -6.32 4.07 -31.76
CA GLU A 20 -4.93 3.65 -32.06
C GLU A 20 -4.16 4.69 -32.87
N ALA A 21 -4.82 5.39 -33.81
CA ALA A 21 -4.18 6.40 -34.67
C ALA A 21 -3.79 7.70 -33.92
N GLY A 22 -4.32 7.92 -32.72
CA GLY A 22 -4.01 9.07 -31.86
C GLY A 22 -2.99 8.78 -30.77
N LEU A 23 -2.39 7.58 -30.73
CA LEU A 23 -1.33 7.30 -29.78
C LEU A 23 -0.09 8.10 -30.19
N PRO A 24 0.43 9.00 -29.33
CA PRO A 24 1.64 9.74 -29.65
C PRO A 24 2.75 8.74 -29.96
N GLU A 25 3.42 8.89 -31.10
CA GLU A 25 4.67 8.17 -31.38
C GLU A 25 5.57 8.30 -30.14
N ALA A 26 5.83 7.16 -29.51
CA ALA A 26 6.66 7.12 -28.32
C ALA A 26 8.03 7.68 -28.70
N ARG A 27 8.35 8.88 -28.21
CA ARG A 27 9.68 9.49 -28.37
C ARG A 27 10.71 8.49 -27.84
N SER A 28 11.45 7.88 -28.76
CA SER A 28 12.47 6.86 -28.50
C SER A 28 13.83 7.49 -28.21
N ASP A 29 13.89 8.56 -27.41
CA ASP A 29 15.14 9.29 -27.14
C ASP A 29 15.73 8.99 -25.76
N GLY A 30 15.26 7.93 -25.08
CA GLY A 30 15.72 7.57 -23.75
C GLY A 30 15.97 6.09 -23.62
N ASP A 31 17.24 5.71 -23.59
CA ASP A 31 17.69 4.42 -23.07
C ASP A 31 17.06 4.19 -21.69
N VAL A 32 16.29 3.11 -21.53
CA VAL A 32 15.58 2.83 -20.28
C VAL A 32 16.60 2.23 -19.32
N PRO A 33 16.97 2.92 -18.23
CA PRO A 33 18.08 2.47 -17.39
C PRO A 33 17.78 1.08 -16.84
N GLY A 34 18.67 0.12 -17.11
CA GLY A 34 18.50 -1.24 -16.64
C GLY A 34 19.66 -2.15 -17.02
N PRO A 35 19.68 -3.37 -16.46
CA PRO A 35 20.78 -4.31 -16.63
C PRO A 35 20.85 -4.92 -18.03
N SER A 36 19.76 -4.89 -18.80
CA SER A 36 19.70 -5.36 -20.19
C SER A 36 19.70 -4.17 -21.16
N PRO A 37 20.33 -4.28 -22.34
CA PRO A 37 20.16 -3.28 -23.40
C PRO A 37 18.75 -3.30 -24.03
N ASP A 38 17.93 -4.33 -23.75
CA ASP A 38 16.55 -4.39 -24.23
C ASP A 38 15.56 -3.73 -23.24
N PRO A 39 14.83 -2.66 -23.64
CA PRO A 39 13.83 -1.98 -22.82
C PRO A 39 12.73 -2.92 -22.30
N ALA A 40 12.26 -3.86 -23.13
CA ALA A 40 11.17 -4.75 -22.76
C ALA A 40 11.61 -5.72 -21.64
N THR A 41 12.82 -6.27 -21.77
CA THR A 41 13.44 -7.11 -20.75
C THR A 41 13.63 -6.36 -19.42
N ASN A 42 14.09 -5.10 -19.46
CA ASN A 42 14.26 -4.29 -18.24
C ASN A 42 12.95 -4.11 -17.48
N LEU A 43 11.84 -3.89 -18.18
CA LEU A 43 10.51 -3.77 -17.56
C LEU A 43 10.04 -5.07 -16.93
N ILE A 44 10.26 -6.21 -17.60
CA ILE A 44 9.93 -7.54 -17.05
C ILE A 44 10.74 -7.81 -15.79
N MET A 45 12.06 -7.54 -15.82
CA MET A 45 12.94 -7.72 -14.67
C MET A 45 12.51 -6.82 -13.50
N ALA A 46 12.16 -5.56 -13.77
CA ALA A 46 11.68 -4.63 -12.75
C ALA A 46 10.37 -5.11 -12.11
N ASP A 47 9.39 -5.56 -12.89
CA ASP A 47 8.13 -6.09 -12.36
C ASP A 47 8.36 -7.33 -11.48
N ILE A 48 9.23 -8.25 -11.93
CA ILE A 48 9.62 -9.43 -11.14
C ILE A 48 10.29 -9.01 -9.83
N ALA A 49 11.26 -8.10 -9.89
CA ALA A 49 11.98 -7.62 -8.71
C ALA A 49 11.02 -6.95 -7.71
N MET A 50 10.08 -6.14 -8.18
CA MET A 50 9.08 -5.48 -7.34
C MET A 50 8.16 -6.49 -6.65
N ARG A 51 7.69 -7.51 -7.36
CA ARG A 51 6.85 -8.57 -6.77
C ARG A 51 7.63 -9.39 -5.73
N ALA A 52 8.83 -9.84 -6.08
CA ALA A 52 9.69 -10.59 -5.18
C ALA A 52 10.03 -9.80 -3.91
N GLY A 53 10.44 -8.54 -4.07
CA GLY A 53 10.74 -7.64 -2.96
C GLY A 53 9.52 -7.40 -2.06
N SER A 54 8.33 -7.25 -2.65
CA SER A 54 7.08 -7.08 -1.90
C SER A 54 6.76 -8.29 -1.01
N TYR A 55 6.94 -9.50 -1.52
CA TYR A 55 6.70 -10.73 -0.74
C TYR A 55 7.68 -10.87 0.42
N VAL A 56 8.97 -10.60 0.19
CA VAL A 56 10.00 -10.64 1.24
C VAL A 56 9.72 -9.59 2.31
N LEU A 57 9.45 -8.34 1.90
CA LEU A 57 9.14 -7.27 2.85
C LEU A 57 7.91 -7.60 3.70
N ARG A 58 6.87 -8.19 3.09
CA ARG A 58 5.67 -8.63 3.80
C ARG A 58 5.98 -9.67 4.86
N ASP A 59 6.73 -10.72 4.53
CA ASP A 59 7.10 -11.77 5.50
C ASP A 59 7.92 -11.21 6.67
N VAL A 60 8.85 -10.29 6.39
CA VAL A 60 9.62 -9.60 7.44
C VAL A 60 8.73 -8.77 8.36
N VAL A 61 7.78 -7.99 7.80
CA VAL A 61 6.83 -7.20 8.58
C VAL A 61 5.92 -8.12 9.41
N GLU A 62 5.39 -9.20 8.84
CA GLU A 62 4.56 -10.16 9.55
C GLU A 62 5.33 -10.77 10.72
N ARG A 63 6.54 -11.30 10.50
CA ARG A 63 7.36 -11.90 11.57
C ARG A 63 7.75 -10.93 12.66
N THR A 64 8.13 -9.69 12.30
CA THR A 64 8.51 -8.67 13.29
C THR A 64 7.32 -8.22 14.14
N MET A 65 6.14 -8.04 13.54
CA MET A 65 4.93 -7.67 14.27
C MET A 65 4.38 -8.82 15.12
N LEU A 66 4.44 -10.07 14.62
CA LEU A 66 3.98 -11.27 15.33
C LEU A 66 4.88 -11.61 16.53
N LYS A 67 6.21 -11.51 16.40
CA LYS A 67 7.13 -11.73 17.53
C LYS A 67 6.94 -10.74 18.68
N GLY A 68 6.39 -9.56 18.42
CA GLY A 68 6.30 -8.49 19.41
C GLY A 68 4.99 -8.39 20.18
N SER A 69 3.88 -8.98 19.70
CA SER A 69 2.55 -8.45 20.09
C SER A 69 1.42 -9.46 20.35
N TYR A 70 1.36 -10.62 19.68
CA TYR A 70 0.19 -11.52 19.80
C TYR A 70 0.55 -12.98 19.53
N SER A 71 -0.06 -13.93 20.27
CA SER A 71 -0.05 -15.35 19.90
C SER A 71 -0.88 -15.59 18.62
N ASP A 72 -0.53 -16.59 17.81
CA ASP A 72 -1.18 -16.90 16.53
C ASP A 72 -2.72 -16.98 16.63
N GLY A 73 -3.25 -17.49 17.76
CA GLY A 73 -4.68 -17.57 18.00
C GLY A 73 -5.38 -16.21 18.13
N THR A 74 -4.73 -15.23 18.74
CA THR A 74 -5.28 -13.88 18.93
C THR A 74 -5.19 -13.06 17.63
N ALA A 75 -4.09 -13.19 16.89
CA ALA A 75 -3.94 -12.56 15.57
C ALA A 75 -5.07 -13.01 14.62
N ARG A 76 -5.38 -14.32 14.61
CA ARG A 76 -6.42 -14.88 13.75
C ARG A 76 -7.82 -14.38 14.10
N LYS A 77 -8.13 -14.20 15.38
CA LYS A 77 -9.41 -13.60 15.83
C LYS A 77 -9.53 -12.12 15.47
N ILE A 78 -8.44 -11.35 15.56
CA ILE A 78 -8.42 -9.93 15.17
C ILE A 78 -8.68 -9.78 13.66
N ILE A 79 -8.04 -10.62 12.84
CA ILE A 79 -8.24 -10.62 11.39
C ILE A 79 -9.68 -11.00 11.04
N GLN A 80 -10.23 -12.05 11.67
CA GLN A 80 -11.60 -12.52 11.39
C GLN A 80 -12.68 -11.51 11.82
N ASN A 81 -12.46 -10.73 12.88
CA ASN A 81 -13.42 -9.75 13.37
C ASN A 81 -13.30 -8.37 12.68
N ARG A 82 -12.45 -8.23 11.66
CA ARG A 82 -12.36 -6.97 10.92
C ARG A 82 -13.66 -6.74 10.13
N SER A 83 -14.26 -5.57 10.33
CA SER A 83 -15.46 -5.16 9.59
C SER A 83 -15.18 -5.13 8.08
N LEU A 84 -16.11 -5.64 7.27
CA LEU A 84 -16.03 -5.58 5.80
C LEU A 84 -15.79 -4.15 5.29
N LYS A 85 -16.35 -3.14 5.97
CA LYS A 85 -16.15 -1.73 5.64
C LYS A 85 -14.70 -1.29 5.84
N GLN A 86 -14.04 -1.74 6.91
CA GLN A 86 -12.63 -1.44 7.17
C GLN A 86 -11.72 -2.10 6.13
N THR A 87 -12.04 -3.33 5.71
CA THR A 87 -11.29 -4.00 4.66
C THR A 87 -11.37 -3.22 3.35
N VAL A 88 -12.58 -2.84 2.90
CA VAL A 88 -12.77 -2.04 1.68
C VAL A 88 -12.04 -0.71 1.76
N ALA A 89 -12.17 0.02 2.88
CA ALA A 89 -11.47 1.29 3.07
C ALA A 89 -9.95 1.11 3.02
N SER A 90 -9.42 0.06 3.66
CA SER A 90 -7.97 -0.20 3.64
C SER A 90 -7.45 -0.50 2.23
N VAL A 91 -8.21 -1.24 1.43
CA VAL A 91 -7.86 -1.51 0.02
C VAL A 91 -7.89 -0.23 -0.81
N ALA A 92 -8.90 0.62 -0.61
CA ALA A 92 -9.00 1.90 -1.31
C ALA A 92 -7.82 2.84 -0.99
N ILE A 93 -7.47 2.97 0.29
CA ILE A 93 -6.32 3.77 0.74
C ILE A 93 -5.02 3.21 0.16
N ALA A 94 -4.83 1.90 0.17
CA ALA A 94 -3.64 1.27 -0.41
C ALA A 94 -3.53 1.52 -1.92
N LYS A 95 -4.65 1.44 -2.66
CA LYS A 95 -4.67 1.79 -4.09
C LYS A 95 -4.35 3.26 -4.34
N PHE A 96 -4.84 4.16 -3.50
CA PHE A 96 -4.52 5.58 -3.61
C PHE A 96 -3.02 5.84 -3.35
N ALA A 97 -2.46 5.22 -2.30
CA ALA A 97 -1.06 5.35 -1.95
C ALA A 97 -0.11 4.80 -3.04
N THR A 98 -0.50 3.75 -3.74
CA THR A 98 0.34 3.10 -4.75
C THR A 98 0.22 3.70 -6.16
N ARG A 99 -0.81 4.52 -6.42
CA ARG A 99 -1.03 5.11 -7.75
C ARG A 99 -0.11 6.30 -8.05
N SER A 100 0.50 6.91 -7.04
CA SER A 100 1.39 8.07 -7.24
C SER A 100 2.35 8.29 -6.07
N VAL A 101 3.50 8.91 -6.36
CA VAL A 101 4.51 9.29 -5.35
C VAL A 101 3.96 10.27 -4.30
N PRO A 102 3.20 11.33 -4.66
CA PRO A 102 2.58 12.21 -3.66
C PRO A 102 1.57 11.48 -2.77
N GLY A 103 0.80 10.54 -3.33
CA GLY A 103 -0.15 9.73 -2.57
C GLY A 103 0.56 8.83 -1.55
N ALA A 104 1.65 8.20 -1.97
CA ALA A 104 2.51 7.41 -1.08
C ALA A 104 3.08 8.27 0.05
N ALA A 105 3.56 9.49 -0.25
CA ALA A 105 4.14 10.39 0.74
C ALA A 105 3.11 10.83 1.79
N ILE A 106 1.89 11.17 1.37
CA ILE A 106 0.82 11.59 2.30
C ILE A 106 0.42 10.42 3.20
N VAL A 107 0.11 9.26 2.62
CA VAL A 107 -0.36 8.10 3.40
C VAL A 107 0.76 7.56 4.29
N GLY A 108 1.95 7.34 3.72
CA GLY A 108 3.12 6.88 4.46
C GLY A 108 3.57 7.85 5.54
N GLY A 109 3.63 9.14 5.21
CA GLY A 109 3.96 10.22 6.15
C GLY A 109 2.96 10.32 7.30
N GLY A 110 1.65 10.27 6.99
CA GLY A 110 0.60 10.28 8.02
C GLY A 110 0.69 9.10 8.98
N ILE A 111 0.96 7.90 8.47
CA ILE A 111 1.19 6.70 9.29
C ILE A 111 2.43 6.89 10.17
N LEU A 112 3.53 7.38 9.61
CA LEU A 112 4.78 7.58 10.36
C LEU A 112 4.60 8.60 11.49
N VAL A 113 3.98 9.75 11.19
CA VAL A 113 3.67 10.78 12.18
C VAL A 113 2.80 10.22 13.29
N LYS A 114 1.74 9.47 12.95
CA LYS A 114 0.85 8.81 13.93
C LYS A 114 1.62 7.84 14.82
N ALA A 115 2.47 7.00 14.25
CA ALA A 115 3.25 6.00 14.98
C ALA A 115 4.21 6.66 15.98
N LEU A 116 4.92 7.72 15.57
CA LEU A 116 5.81 8.47 16.43
C LEU A 116 5.04 9.20 17.55
N PHE A 117 3.89 9.78 17.21
CA PHE A 117 3.02 10.42 18.20
C PHE A 117 2.53 9.43 19.26
N ASP A 118 2.03 8.26 18.85
CA ASP A 118 1.52 7.23 19.78
C ASP A 118 2.63 6.72 20.70
N LYS A 119 3.83 6.47 20.17
CA LYS A 119 4.99 6.08 20.97
C LYS A 119 5.35 7.15 22.00
N SER A 120 5.27 8.42 21.62
CA SER A 120 5.52 9.55 22.54
C SER A 120 4.49 9.61 23.68
N GLN A 121 3.21 9.35 23.36
CA GLN A 121 2.12 9.36 24.33
C GLN A 121 2.21 8.19 25.30
N GLN A 122 2.54 6.99 24.81
CA GLN A 122 2.77 5.84 25.69
C GLN A 122 3.87 6.11 26.71
N ARG A 123 4.98 6.74 26.29
CA ARG A 123 6.06 7.13 27.22
C ARG A 123 5.56 8.12 28.27
N ARG A 124 4.79 9.13 27.87
CA ARG A 124 4.19 10.11 28.80
C ARG A 124 3.21 9.45 29.77
N ALA A 125 2.37 8.54 29.30
CA ALA A 125 1.44 7.78 30.13
C ALA A 125 2.17 6.94 31.18
N ARG A 126 3.23 6.23 30.80
CA ARG A 126 4.07 5.46 31.74
C ARG A 126 4.72 6.34 32.80
N LEU A 127 5.23 7.51 32.42
CA LEU A 127 5.84 8.46 33.36
C LEU A 127 4.81 9.02 34.34
N ARG A 128 3.61 9.38 33.87
CA ARG A 128 2.50 9.82 34.73
C ARG A 128 2.07 8.72 35.69
N GLY A 129 1.95 7.49 35.21
CA GLY A 129 1.64 6.33 36.07
C GLY A 129 2.68 6.11 37.15
N ARG A 130 3.98 6.20 36.81
CA ARG A 130 5.07 6.08 37.79
C ARG A 130 5.04 7.18 38.85
N LYS A 131 4.73 8.43 38.47
CA LYS A 131 4.56 9.53 39.43
C LYS A 131 3.43 9.25 40.41
N LYS A 132 2.27 8.83 39.92
CA LYS A 132 1.13 8.45 40.77
C LYS A 132 1.46 7.32 41.74
N LEU A 133 2.21 6.30 41.30
CA LEU A 133 2.65 5.21 42.17
C LEU A 133 3.64 5.69 43.25
N ALA A 134 4.51 6.64 42.93
CA ALA A 134 5.45 7.22 43.89
C ALA A 134 4.75 8.11 44.93
N GLU A 135 3.72 8.85 44.53
CA GLU A 135 2.88 9.66 45.42
C GLU A 135 2.07 8.76 46.39
N GLN A 136 1.45 7.69 45.90
CA GLN A 136 0.73 6.72 46.74
C GLN A 136 1.63 6.04 47.79
N ALA A 137 2.86 5.70 47.42
CA ALA A 137 3.82 5.09 48.35
C ALA A 137 4.28 6.05 49.47
N GLN A 138 4.16 7.36 49.27
CA GLN A 138 4.53 8.38 50.28
C GLN A 138 3.36 8.75 51.19
N GLU A 139 2.11 8.61 50.74
CA GLU A 139 0.92 8.86 51.57
C GLU A 139 0.60 7.71 52.54
N GLU A 140 1.11 6.49 52.29
CA GLU A 140 0.92 5.30 53.15
C GLU A 140 2.03 5.10 54.21
N SER A 141 3.00 6.02 54.35
CA SER A 141 4.09 5.98 55.35
C SER A 141 3.98 7.11 56.37
#